data_AF-A0A6A5K461-F1
#
_entry.id   AF-A0A6A5K461-F1
#
_cell.length_a   1.000
_cell.length_b   1.000
_cell.length_c   1.000
_cell.angle_alpha   90.00
_cell.angle_beta   90.00
_cell.angle_gamma   90.00
#
_symmetry.space_group_name_H-M   'P 1'
#
loop_
_entity.id
_entity.type
_entity.pdbx_description
1 polymer ?
#
loop_
_entity_poly.entity_id
_entity_poly.type
_entity_poly.pdbx_seq_one_letter_code
_entity_poly.pdbx_strand_id
1 'polypeptide(L)'
;MFEDANAWVVLVEIFEAVLQDPSLRITYLIINALDECITNLLMLLDFVAKQSSVSSRVKWIVSSRNWPDIEAQLERAGHKARLSLELNAESVAAAVAVFIQQKVDQLAQEKQYKAEVQDAVLQHLTTNANGTFLWVALVCQELKRTANRHVLKKLAVFPPRLDDLYKRMMQQISESDDADTCRCVLASTAVLYRPVTIRELVELVEQLKDVSSDVREIINLCGSFLTVREDTVYFVHQSAKDFLFEKASHEVFPNGAEDVHRGIFLTSLAKRYRGR
;
A
#
# COMPACT_ATOMS: atom_id res chain seq x y z
N MET A 1 -18.07 -4.77 -23.65
CA MET A 1 -18.19 -6.25 -23.66
C MET A 1 -18.05 -6.85 -22.26
N PHE A 2 -17.36 -6.20 -21.31
CA PHE A 2 -17.16 -6.71 -19.94
C PHE A 2 -17.69 -5.75 -18.85
N GLU A 3 -18.84 -5.11 -19.08
CA GLU A 3 -19.45 -4.15 -18.13
C GLU A 3 -20.85 -4.58 -17.64
N ASP A 4 -21.30 -5.78 -17.99
CA ASP A 4 -22.62 -6.29 -17.62
C ASP A 4 -22.58 -7.26 -16.41
N ALA A 5 -23.76 -7.61 -15.90
CA ALA A 5 -23.93 -8.53 -14.79
C ALA A 5 -23.40 -9.96 -15.07
N ASN A 6 -23.12 -10.30 -16.33
CA ASN A 6 -22.63 -11.60 -16.77
C ASN A 6 -21.13 -11.61 -17.11
N ALA A 7 -20.45 -10.46 -17.00
CA ALA A 7 -19.05 -10.33 -17.37
C ALA A 7 -18.15 -11.35 -16.66
N TRP A 8 -18.44 -11.64 -15.39
CA TRP A 8 -17.72 -12.67 -14.63
C TRP A 8 -17.82 -14.06 -15.28
N VAL A 9 -19.03 -14.48 -15.65
CA VAL A 9 -19.29 -15.80 -16.23
C VAL A 9 -18.53 -15.95 -17.54
N VAL A 10 -18.66 -14.96 -18.43
CA VAL A 10 -17.99 -14.98 -19.74
C VAL A 10 -16.47 -14.98 -19.58
N LEU A 11 -15.92 -14.16 -18.66
CA LEU A 11 -14.47 -14.12 -18.41
C LEU A 11 -13.95 -15.44 -17.83
N VAL A 12 -14.71 -16.05 -16.91
CA VAL A 12 -14.36 -17.36 -16.35
C VAL A 12 -14.37 -18.43 -17.43
N GLU A 13 -15.41 -18.51 -18.26
CA GLU A 13 -15.48 -19.51 -19.34
C GLU A 13 -14.32 -19.38 -20.33
N ILE A 14 -14.01 -18.15 -20.76
CA ILE A 14 -12.88 -17.88 -21.66
C ILE A 14 -11.58 -18.30 -20.97
N PHE A 15 -11.40 -17.92 -19.70
CA PHE A 15 -10.17 -18.23 -18.99
C PHE A 15 -10.02 -19.73 -18.73
N GLU A 16 -11.08 -20.44 -18.34
CA GLU A 16 -11.08 -21.90 -18.21
C GLU A 16 -10.68 -22.58 -19.54
N ALA A 17 -11.21 -22.12 -20.68
CA ALA A 17 -10.83 -22.65 -21.99
C ALA A 17 -9.34 -22.43 -22.29
N VAL A 18 -8.79 -21.26 -21.95
CA VAL A 18 -7.35 -20.97 -22.09
C VAL A 18 -6.51 -21.89 -21.19
N LEU A 19 -6.93 -22.10 -19.94
CA LEU A 19 -6.20 -22.94 -18.97
C LEU A 19 -6.23 -24.44 -19.33
N GLN A 20 -7.25 -24.87 -20.05
CA GLN A 20 -7.44 -26.25 -20.50
C GLN A 20 -6.89 -26.52 -21.90
N ASP A 21 -6.41 -25.50 -22.62
CA ASP A 21 -5.85 -25.65 -23.95
C ASP A 21 -4.66 -26.65 -23.94
N PRO A 22 -4.73 -27.76 -24.70
CA PRO A 22 -3.66 -28.75 -24.76
C PRO A 22 -2.32 -28.20 -25.28
N SER A 23 -2.33 -27.08 -25.98
CA SER A 23 -1.13 -26.37 -26.44
C SER A 23 -0.49 -25.49 -25.36
N LEU A 24 -1.20 -25.23 -24.26
CA LEU A 24 -0.68 -24.45 -23.14
C LEU A 24 0.51 -25.18 -22.52
N ARG A 25 1.64 -24.45 -22.46
CA ARG A 25 2.85 -24.91 -21.76
C ARG A 25 2.67 -24.76 -20.26
N ILE A 26 3.62 -25.25 -19.49
CA ILE A 26 3.63 -25.01 -18.04
C ILE A 26 3.57 -23.50 -17.81
N THR A 27 2.53 -23.05 -17.11
CA THR A 27 2.20 -21.65 -16.92
C THR A 27 2.05 -21.37 -15.43
N TYR A 28 2.67 -20.28 -14.97
CA TYR A 28 2.57 -19.82 -13.59
C TYR A 28 1.65 -18.60 -13.55
N LEU A 29 0.60 -18.68 -12.74
CA LEU A 29 -0.32 -17.59 -12.50
C LEU A 29 -0.08 -17.05 -11.10
N ILE A 30 0.25 -15.77 -11.02
CA ILE A 30 0.57 -15.10 -9.77
C ILE A 30 -0.55 -14.12 -9.46
N ILE A 31 -1.25 -14.34 -8.35
CA ILE A 31 -2.21 -13.39 -7.80
C ILE A 31 -1.59 -12.79 -6.54
N ASN A 32 -1.29 -11.50 -6.61
CA ASN A 32 -0.68 -10.79 -5.49
C ASN A 32 -1.75 -10.09 -4.64
N ALA A 33 -1.61 -10.17 -3.31
CA ALA A 33 -2.41 -9.46 -2.31
C ALA A 33 -3.93 -9.69 -2.47
N LEU A 34 -4.38 -10.95 -2.41
CA LEU A 34 -5.80 -11.29 -2.52
C LEU A 34 -6.68 -10.58 -1.49
N ASP A 35 -6.17 -10.29 -0.29
CA ASP A 35 -6.89 -9.55 0.74
C ASP A 35 -7.26 -8.11 0.32
N GLU A 36 -6.59 -7.54 -0.69
CA GLU A 36 -6.93 -6.23 -1.25
C GLU A 36 -8.08 -6.30 -2.30
N CYS A 37 -8.58 -7.50 -2.61
CA CYS A 37 -9.68 -7.70 -3.54
C CYS A 37 -11.02 -7.34 -2.87
N ILE A 38 -11.52 -6.14 -3.16
CA ILE A 38 -12.75 -5.60 -2.55
C ILE A 38 -14.05 -6.11 -3.19
N THR A 39 -14.00 -6.65 -4.41
CA THR A 39 -15.18 -7.11 -5.16
C THR A 39 -14.99 -8.55 -5.62
N ASN A 40 -16.02 -9.37 -5.46
CA ASN A 40 -16.06 -10.76 -5.94
C ASN A 40 -14.92 -11.67 -5.45
N LEU A 41 -14.24 -11.33 -4.34
CA LEU A 41 -13.15 -12.12 -3.76
C LEU A 41 -13.52 -13.60 -3.56
N LEU A 42 -14.71 -13.88 -3.02
CA LEU A 42 -15.17 -15.27 -2.83
C LEU A 42 -15.30 -16.02 -4.16
N MET A 43 -15.74 -15.35 -5.23
CA MET A 43 -15.85 -15.97 -6.55
C MET A 43 -14.47 -16.27 -7.13
N LEU A 44 -13.51 -15.35 -6.94
CA LEU A 44 -12.12 -15.54 -7.35
C LEU A 44 -11.44 -16.68 -6.57
N LEU A 45 -11.65 -16.74 -5.26
CA LEU A 45 -11.11 -17.82 -4.42
C LEU A 45 -11.65 -19.19 -4.82
N ASP A 46 -12.96 -19.29 -5.03
CA ASP A 46 -13.60 -20.53 -5.49
C ASP A 46 -13.05 -20.97 -6.86
N PHE A 47 -12.92 -20.01 -7.78
CA PHE A 47 -12.33 -20.25 -9.10
C PHE A 47 -10.89 -20.76 -9.01
N VAL A 48 -10.03 -20.10 -8.23
CA VAL A 48 -8.63 -20.51 -8.04
C VAL A 48 -8.56 -21.88 -7.40
N ALA A 49 -9.34 -22.13 -6.34
CA ALA A 49 -9.38 -23.41 -5.65
C ALA A 49 -9.79 -24.54 -6.60
N LYS A 50 -10.85 -24.34 -7.40
CA LYS A 50 -11.32 -25.29 -8.40
C LYS A 50 -10.27 -25.54 -9.49
N GLN A 51 -9.74 -24.49 -10.11
CA GLN A 51 -8.82 -24.61 -11.24
C GLN A 51 -7.41 -25.08 -10.85
N SER A 52 -7.02 -24.94 -9.58
CA SER A 52 -5.74 -25.43 -9.06
C SER A 52 -5.52 -26.93 -9.29
N SER A 53 -6.61 -27.69 -9.39
CA SER A 53 -6.58 -29.16 -9.49
C SER A 53 -6.96 -29.68 -10.88
N VAL A 54 -7.36 -28.80 -11.80
CA VAL A 54 -7.85 -29.18 -13.14
C VAL A 54 -6.70 -29.48 -14.11
N SER A 55 -5.62 -28.70 -14.07
CA SER A 55 -4.50 -28.83 -14.99
C SER A 55 -3.18 -28.86 -14.25
N SER A 56 -2.42 -29.94 -14.43
CA SER A 56 -1.07 -30.07 -13.85
C SER A 56 -0.06 -29.09 -14.45
N ARG A 57 -0.38 -28.50 -15.61
CA ARG A 57 0.44 -27.51 -16.32
C ARG A 57 0.24 -26.09 -15.78
N VAL A 58 -0.84 -25.82 -15.07
CA VAL A 58 -1.10 -24.50 -14.48
C VAL A 58 -0.70 -24.54 -13.02
N LYS A 59 0.19 -23.63 -12.62
CA LYS A 59 0.65 -23.48 -11.23
C LYS A 59 0.21 -22.14 -10.70
N TRP A 60 -0.56 -22.17 -9.62
CA TRP A 60 -1.07 -20.97 -8.96
C TRP A 60 -0.15 -20.58 -7.81
N ILE A 61 0.24 -19.31 -7.78
CA ILE A 61 0.97 -18.70 -6.68
C ILE A 61 0.11 -17.53 -6.20
N VAL A 62 -0.28 -17.57 -4.94
CA VAL A 62 -1.21 -16.61 -4.37
C VAL A 62 -0.59 -16.05 -3.10
N SER A 63 -0.61 -14.73 -2.96
CA SER A 63 -0.24 -14.05 -1.71
C SER A 63 -1.48 -13.37 -1.10
N SER A 64 -1.55 -13.39 0.23
CA SER A 64 -2.64 -12.80 1.02
C SER A 64 -2.18 -12.62 2.46
N ARG A 65 -2.81 -11.71 3.20
CA ARG A 65 -2.84 -11.78 4.67
C ARG A 65 -3.51 -13.07 5.17
N ASN A 66 -3.19 -13.45 6.40
CA ASN A 66 -3.73 -14.63 7.10
C ASN A 66 -5.18 -14.41 7.58
N TRP A 67 -6.08 -14.00 6.68
CA TRP A 67 -7.51 -13.87 7.00
C TRP A 67 -8.18 -15.23 7.01
N PRO A 68 -8.91 -15.59 8.10
CA PRO A 68 -9.53 -16.90 8.23
C PRO A 68 -10.44 -17.28 7.05
N ASP A 69 -11.18 -16.31 6.51
CA ASP A 69 -12.09 -16.55 5.39
C ASP A 69 -11.34 -16.89 4.10
N ILE A 70 -10.23 -16.21 3.81
CA ILE A 70 -9.38 -16.50 2.64
C ILE A 70 -8.73 -17.86 2.80
N GLU A 71 -8.18 -18.13 3.99
CA GLU A 71 -7.56 -19.40 4.32
C GLU A 71 -8.55 -20.55 4.15
N ALA A 72 -9.75 -20.46 4.74
CA ALA A 72 -10.78 -21.49 4.66
C ALA A 72 -11.21 -21.83 3.22
N GLN A 73 -11.19 -20.85 2.31
CA GLN A 73 -11.51 -21.08 0.90
C GLN A 73 -10.34 -21.73 0.14
N LEU A 74 -9.12 -21.21 0.31
CA LEU A 74 -7.92 -21.80 -0.29
C LEU A 74 -7.66 -23.21 0.25
N GLU A 75 -8.17 -23.54 1.44
CA GLU A 75 -8.07 -24.87 1.99
C GLU A 75 -8.72 -25.95 1.10
N ARG A 76 -9.71 -25.57 0.28
CA ARG A 76 -10.42 -26.45 -0.66
C ARG A 76 -9.59 -26.83 -1.89
N ALA A 77 -8.46 -26.16 -2.14
CA ALA A 77 -7.56 -26.50 -3.25
C ALA A 77 -6.91 -27.87 -3.01
N GLY A 78 -6.89 -28.73 -4.03
CA GLY A 78 -6.45 -30.13 -3.91
C GLY A 78 -4.96 -30.29 -3.62
N HIS A 79 -4.10 -29.66 -4.43
CA HIS A 79 -2.64 -29.67 -4.24
C HIS A 79 -2.13 -28.28 -3.89
N LYS A 80 -1.78 -28.08 -2.61
CA LYS A 80 -1.29 -26.80 -2.11
C LYS A 80 -0.07 -26.98 -1.21
N ALA A 81 0.78 -25.98 -1.21
CA ALA A 81 1.80 -25.77 -0.21
C ALA A 81 1.58 -24.38 0.38
N ARG A 82 1.49 -24.29 1.70
CA ARG A 82 1.39 -23.01 2.39
C ARG A 82 2.77 -22.57 2.85
N LEU A 83 3.16 -21.37 2.46
CA LEU A 83 4.30 -20.65 3.02
C LEU A 83 3.77 -19.51 3.89
N SER A 84 3.85 -19.65 5.21
CA SER A 84 3.53 -18.57 6.13
C SER A 84 4.80 -17.80 6.49
N LEU A 85 4.83 -16.50 6.18
CA LEU A 85 5.97 -15.64 6.54
C LEU A 85 6.05 -15.42 8.06
N GLU A 86 4.92 -15.41 8.76
CA GLU A 86 4.87 -15.28 10.23
C GLU A 86 5.51 -16.47 10.95
N LEU A 87 5.36 -17.68 10.39
CA LEU A 87 5.98 -18.89 10.93
C LEU A 87 7.47 -19.04 10.54
N ASN A 88 7.97 -18.19 9.64
CA ASN A 88 9.35 -18.20 9.15
C ASN A 88 10.08 -16.90 9.51
N ALA A 89 9.81 -16.35 10.70
CA ALA A 89 10.31 -15.05 11.14
C ALA A 89 11.84 -14.92 11.06
N GLU A 90 12.60 -15.97 11.36
CA GLU A 90 14.07 -15.96 11.24
C GLU A 90 14.54 -15.81 9.79
N SER A 91 13.90 -16.51 8.85
CA SER A 91 14.22 -16.40 7.42
C SER A 91 13.85 -15.02 6.89
N VAL A 92 12.71 -14.47 7.33
CA VAL A 92 12.31 -13.09 7.00
C VAL A 92 13.30 -12.09 7.56
N ALA A 93 13.73 -12.24 8.82
CA ALA A 93 14.73 -11.38 9.43
C ALA A 93 16.07 -11.42 8.69
N ALA A 94 16.53 -12.61 8.27
CA ALA A 94 17.73 -12.75 7.45
C ALA A 94 17.59 -12.06 6.09
N ALA A 95 16.44 -12.22 5.41
CA ALA A 95 16.18 -11.55 4.14
C ALA A 95 16.12 -10.01 4.29
N VAL A 96 15.53 -9.51 5.38
CA VAL A 96 15.52 -8.08 5.70
C VAL A 96 16.92 -7.57 6.00
N ALA A 97 17.76 -8.34 6.70
CA ALA A 97 19.16 -7.95 6.94
C ALA A 97 19.94 -7.79 5.62
N VAL A 98 19.79 -8.72 4.69
CA VAL A 98 20.38 -8.61 3.33
C VAL A 98 19.84 -7.39 2.60
N PHE A 99 18.54 -7.14 2.66
CA PHE A 99 17.92 -5.98 2.04
C PHE A 99 18.42 -4.65 2.64
N ILE A 100 18.59 -4.60 3.96
CA ILE A 100 19.17 -3.44 4.66
C ILE A 100 20.57 -3.18 4.12
N GLN A 101 21.43 -4.20 4.08
CA GLN A 101 22.80 -4.05 3.58
C GLN A 101 22.80 -3.44 2.17
N GLN A 102 22.02 -4.02 1.25
CA GLN A 102 21.89 -3.51 -0.12
C GLN A 102 21.42 -2.06 -0.18
N LYS A 103 20.41 -1.69 0.63
CA LYS A 103 19.86 -0.33 0.65
C LYS A 103 20.83 0.68 1.25
N VAL A 104 21.58 0.28 2.28
CA VAL A 104 22.60 1.13 2.89
C VAL A 104 23.76 1.35 1.93
N ASP A 105 24.22 0.31 1.25
CA ASP A 105 25.30 0.43 0.26
C ASP A 105 24.89 1.33 -0.91
N GLN A 106 23.67 1.14 -1.44
CA GLN A 106 23.11 2.02 -2.46
C GLN A 106 23.07 3.49 -1.97
N LEU A 107 22.55 3.72 -0.77
CA LEU A 107 22.41 5.06 -0.21
C LEU A 107 23.79 5.71 0.04
N ALA A 108 24.75 4.94 0.55
CA ALA A 108 26.11 5.39 0.79
C ALA A 108 26.81 5.79 -0.51
N GLN A 109 26.61 5.04 -1.59
CA GLN A 109 27.13 5.38 -2.91
C GLN A 109 26.48 6.65 -3.48
N GLU A 110 25.14 6.75 -3.45
CA GLU A 110 24.41 7.90 -3.97
C GLU A 110 24.73 9.19 -3.20
N LYS A 111 24.90 9.10 -1.88
CA LYS A 111 25.15 10.24 -1.00
C LYS A 111 26.63 10.48 -0.70
N GLN A 112 27.52 9.60 -1.13
CA GLN A 112 28.94 9.64 -0.79
C GLN A 112 29.15 9.67 0.75
N TYR A 113 28.54 8.71 1.45
CA TYR A 113 28.70 8.58 2.89
C TYR A 113 30.13 8.16 3.26
N LYS A 114 30.62 8.71 4.38
CA LYS A 114 31.81 8.18 5.04
C LYS A 114 31.47 6.89 5.76
N ALA A 115 32.47 6.06 6.01
CA ALA A 115 32.31 4.75 6.66
C ALA A 115 31.57 4.85 7.99
N GLU A 116 31.82 5.90 8.79
CA GLU A 116 31.16 6.09 10.09
C GLU A 116 29.66 6.35 9.96
N VAL A 117 29.26 7.10 8.92
CA VAL A 117 27.84 7.38 8.66
C VAL A 117 27.15 6.13 8.11
N GLN A 118 27.81 5.41 7.20
CA GLN A 118 27.29 4.17 6.64
C GLN A 118 27.06 3.11 7.74
N ASP A 119 28.03 2.91 8.64
CA ASP A 119 27.91 1.98 9.76
C ASP A 119 26.78 2.39 10.73
N ALA A 120 26.68 3.68 11.06
CA ALA A 120 25.59 4.19 11.90
C ALA A 120 24.21 3.96 11.26
N VAL A 121 24.08 4.16 9.95
CA VAL A 121 22.84 3.86 9.21
C VAL A 121 22.56 2.36 9.27
N LEU A 122 23.54 1.51 8.96
CA LEU A 122 23.40 0.04 8.97
C LEU A 122 22.94 -0.48 10.33
N GLN A 123 23.61 -0.08 11.41
CA GLN A 123 23.27 -0.50 12.77
C GLN A 123 21.86 -0.04 13.15
N HIS A 124 21.52 1.21 12.83
CA HIS A 124 20.20 1.76 13.15
C HIS A 124 19.10 1.00 12.42
N LEU A 125 19.25 0.76 11.11
CA LEU A 125 18.25 0.04 10.33
C LEU A 125 18.08 -1.41 10.82
N THR A 126 19.19 -2.09 11.11
CA THR A 126 19.20 -3.48 11.58
C THR A 126 18.45 -3.62 12.90
N THR A 127 18.65 -2.68 13.83
CA THR A 127 18.05 -2.75 15.18
C THR A 127 16.56 -2.36 15.18
N ASN A 128 16.13 -1.49 14.26
CA ASN A 128 14.80 -0.86 14.34
C ASN A 128 13.78 -1.40 13.32
N ALA A 129 14.22 -2.04 12.23
CA ALA A 129 13.34 -2.51 11.17
C ALA A 129 12.35 -3.61 11.59
N ASN A 130 12.71 -4.41 12.61
CA ASN A 130 11.85 -5.46 13.17
C ASN A 130 11.22 -6.35 12.08
N GLY A 131 12.05 -6.84 11.14
CA GLY A 131 11.59 -7.71 10.05
C GLY A 131 10.72 -7.02 8.98
N THR A 132 10.66 -5.70 8.93
CA THR A 132 9.76 -4.98 8.01
C THR A 132 10.51 -4.30 6.87
N PHE A 133 10.41 -4.86 5.65
CA PHE A 133 11.00 -4.27 4.44
C PHE A 133 10.52 -2.84 4.18
N LEU A 134 9.23 -2.58 4.39
CA LEU A 134 8.64 -1.26 4.14
C LEU A 134 9.24 -0.19 5.06
N TRP A 135 9.41 -0.48 6.35
CA TRP A 135 10.04 0.46 7.28
C TRP A 135 11.44 0.86 6.80
N VAL A 136 12.24 -0.12 6.36
CA VAL A 136 13.59 0.12 5.80
C VAL A 136 13.51 1.04 4.58
N ALA A 137 12.60 0.75 3.65
CA ALA A 137 12.41 1.55 2.44
C ALA A 137 12.03 3.00 2.76
N LEU A 138 11.09 3.20 3.70
CA LEU A 138 10.63 4.53 4.13
C LEU A 138 11.75 5.35 4.79
N VAL A 139 12.51 4.74 5.71
CA VAL A 139 13.64 5.40 6.36
C VAL A 139 14.73 5.75 5.34
N CYS A 140 15.08 4.82 4.44
CA CYS A 140 16.04 5.09 3.37
C CYS A 140 15.58 6.24 2.45
N GLN A 141 14.29 6.32 2.12
CA GLN A 141 13.73 7.41 1.32
C GLN A 141 13.87 8.77 2.01
N GLU A 142 13.58 8.84 3.30
CA GLU A 142 13.77 10.06 4.09
C GLU A 142 15.26 10.46 4.19
N LEU A 143 16.14 9.50 4.40
CA LEU A 143 17.59 9.75 4.42
C LEU A 143 18.10 10.21 3.04
N LYS A 144 17.53 9.69 1.95
CA LYS A 144 17.83 10.15 0.59
C LYS A 144 17.45 11.62 0.36
N ARG A 145 16.46 12.16 1.08
CA ARG A 145 16.11 13.60 1.04
C ARG A 145 16.90 14.44 2.03
N THR A 146 17.52 13.80 3.02
CA THR A 146 18.28 14.47 4.09
C THR A 146 19.68 14.87 3.61
N ALA A 147 20.14 16.07 3.97
CA ALA A 147 21.51 16.50 3.72
C ALA A 147 22.49 15.72 4.61
N ASN A 148 23.65 15.30 4.09
CA ASN A 148 24.61 14.42 4.78
C ASN A 148 24.94 14.88 6.21
N ARG A 149 25.13 16.20 6.42
CA ARG A 149 25.42 16.80 7.73
C ARG A 149 24.32 16.61 8.80
N HIS A 150 23.12 16.23 8.39
CA HIS A 150 21.96 16.04 9.28
C HIS A 150 21.55 14.56 9.40
N VAL A 151 22.18 13.63 8.67
CA VAL A 151 21.81 12.21 8.64
C VAL A 151 21.82 11.59 10.04
N LEU A 152 22.92 11.75 10.79
CA LEU A 152 23.02 11.19 12.15
C LEU A 152 21.96 11.74 13.10
N LYS A 153 21.68 13.05 13.01
CA LYS A 153 20.61 13.68 13.80
C LYS A 153 19.23 13.15 13.42
N LYS A 154 18.97 12.95 12.12
CA LYS A 154 17.71 12.40 11.62
C LYS A 154 17.57 10.91 11.95
N LEU A 155 18.65 10.13 11.99
CA LEU A 155 18.64 8.74 12.45
C LEU A 155 18.17 8.63 13.90
N ALA A 156 18.69 9.47 14.80
CA ALA A 156 18.36 9.43 16.22
C ALA A 156 16.86 9.64 16.55
N VAL A 157 16.09 10.19 15.61
CA VAL A 157 14.66 10.45 15.77
C VAL A 157 13.77 9.43 15.06
N PHE A 158 14.31 8.51 14.26
CA PHE A 158 13.49 7.44 13.67
C PHE A 158 13.10 6.42 14.74
N PRO A 159 11.79 6.19 14.95
CA PRO A 159 11.33 5.21 15.91
C PRO A 159 11.44 3.79 15.34
N PRO A 160 11.52 2.77 16.21
CA PRO A 160 11.45 1.38 15.79
C PRO A 160 10.07 1.04 15.20
N ARG A 161 10.01 0.04 14.33
CA ARG A 161 8.75 -0.51 13.76
C ARG A 161 7.95 0.46 12.89
N LEU A 162 7.11 -0.12 12.04
CA LEU A 162 6.32 0.62 11.05
C LEU A 162 5.25 1.52 11.66
N ASP A 163 4.53 1.05 12.66
CA ASP A 163 3.46 1.84 13.29
C ASP A 163 3.98 3.11 13.95
N ASP A 164 5.09 3.02 14.69
CA ASP A 164 5.64 4.19 15.38
C ASP A 164 6.24 5.16 14.36
N LEU A 165 6.77 4.65 13.23
CA LEU A 165 7.18 5.49 12.11
C LEU A 165 5.99 6.27 11.52
N TYR A 166 4.84 5.61 11.32
CA TYR A 166 3.63 6.28 10.87
C TYR A 166 3.11 7.30 11.89
N LYS A 167 3.10 6.98 13.19
CA LYS A 167 2.72 7.96 14.24
C LYS A 167 3.60 9.20 14.18
N ARG A 168 4.92 9.02 14.07
CA ARG A 168 5.85 10.14 13.95
C ARG A 168 5.56 10.98 12.69
N MET A 169 5.26 10.34 11.56
CA MET A 169 4.90 11.06 10.34
C MET A 169 3.60 11.85 10.50
N MET A 170 2.58 11.26 11.15
CA MET A 170 1.34 11.98 11.48
C MET A 170 1.57 13.17 12.39
N GLN A 171 2.46 13.04 13.39
CA GLN A 171 2.83 14.14 14.25
C GLN A 171 3.50 15.27 13.46
N GLN A 172 4.43 14.95 12.55
CA GLN A 172 5.08 15.94 11.68
C GLN A 172 4.08 16.68 10.78
N ILE A 173 3.08 15.98 10.26
CA ILE A 173 2.00 16.57 9.49
C ILE A 173 1.17 17.51 10.37
N SER A 174 0.83 17.06 11.59
CA SER A 174 0.02 17.84 12.54
C SER A 174 0.71 19.10 13.05
N GLU A 175 2.05 19.13 13.06
CA GLU A 175 2.86 20.29 13.44
C GLU A 175 3.16 21.24 12.26
N SER A 176 2.74 20.89 11.04
CA SER A 176 2.95 21.72 9.84
C SER A 176 1.87 22.79 9.67
N ASP A 177 2.18 23.87 8.95
CA ASP A 177 1.22 24.93 8.62
C ASP A 177 0.05 24.40 7.75
N ASP A 178 0.28 23.31 7.01
CA ASP A 178 -0.70 22.65 6.13
C ASP A 178 -1.41 21.46 6.79
N ALA A 179 -1.36 21.36 8.13
CA ALA A 179 -1.88 20.21 8.88
C ALA A 179 -3.34 19.87 8.52
N ASP A 180 -4.23 20.86 8.46
CA ASP A 180 -5.64 20.65 8.16
C ASP A 180 -5.85 20.18 6.71
N THR A 181 -5.16 20.79 5.75
CA THR A 181 -5.23 20.41 4.33
C THR A 181 -4.71 18.98 4.13
N CYS A 182 -3.56 18.65 4.72
CA CYS A 182 -2.99 17.30 4.67
C CYS A 182 -3.92 16.26 5.30
N ARG A 183 -4.53 16.58 6.46
CA ARG A 183 -5.51 15.72 7.12
C ARG A 183 -6.72 15.46 6.23
N CYS A 184 -7.27 16.50 5.58
CA CYS A 184 -8.38 16.34 4.66
C CYS A 184 -8.03 15.52 3.43
N VAL A 185 -6.80 15.66 2.90
CA VAL A 185 -6.29 14.83 1.80
C VAL A 185 -6.16 13.36 2.23
N LEU A 186 -5.55 13.09 3.39
CA LEU A 186 -5.41 11.73 3.93
C LEU A 186 -6.79 11.10 4.19
N ALA A 187 -7.70 11.83 4.84
CA ALA A 187 -9.04 11.35 5.15
C ALA A 187 -9.82 11.03 3.87
N SER A 188 -9.81 11.95 2.90
CA SER A 188 -10.56 11.79 1.66
C SER A 188 -10.00 10.65 0.81
N THR A 189 -8.67 10.55 0.69
CA THR A 189 -8.04 9.44 -0.06
C THR A 189 -8.28 8.09 0.63
N ALA A 190 -8.27 8.04 1.97
CA ALA A 190 -8.50 6.81 2.74
C ALA A 190 -9.89 6.23 2.53
N VAL A 191 -10.94 7.05 2.49
CA VAL A 191 -12.32 6.57 2.32
C VAL A 191 -12.67 6.17 0.88
N LEU A 192 -11.86 6.55 -0.11
CA LEU A 192 -12.12 6.17 -1.49
C LEU A 192 -11.82 4.68 -1.73
N TYR A 193 -12.69 4.04 -2.51
CA TYR A 193 -12.56 2.63 -2.90
C TYR A 193 -11.49 2.38 -3.97
N ARG A 194 -11.09 3.44 -4.68
CA ARG A 194 -10.07 3.38 -5.73
C ARG A 194 -9.10 4.55 -5.60
N PRO A 195 -7.90 4.42 -6.18
CA PRO A 195 -7.00 5.55 -6.39
C PRO A 195 -7.73 6.71 -7.08
N VAL A 196 -7.36 7.94 -6.70
CA VAL A 196 -8.04 9.16 -7.10
C VAL A 196 -7.09 10.05 -7.89
N THR A 197 -7.55 10.62 -8.99
CA THR A 197 -6.73 11.57 -9.74
C THR A 197 -6.57 12.87 -8.95
N ILE A 198 -5.49 13.61 -9.17
CA ILE A 198 -5.30 14.93 -8.53
C ILE A 198 -6.49 15.85 -8.83
N ARG A 199 -7.02 15.80 -10.06
CA ARG A 199 -8.19 16.60 -10.46
C ARG A 199 -9.43 16.24 -9.67
N GLU A 200 -9.73 14.94 -9.54
CA GLU A 200 -10.85 14.47 -8.71
C GLU A 200 -10.66 14.88 -7.24
N LEU A 201 -9.44 14.76 -6.72
CA LEU A 201 -9.13 15.11 -5.34
C LEU A 201 -9.36 16.60 -5.05
N VAL A 202 -8.97 17.49 -5.96
CA VAL A 202 -9.23 18.94 -5.85
C VAL A 202 -10.74 19.25 -5.84
N GLU A 203 -11.53 18.49 -6.58
CA GLU A 203 -12.98 18.67 -6.59
C GLU A 203 -13.63 18.21 -5.28
N LEU A 204 -13.10 17.14 -4.68
CA LEU A 204 -13.61 16.52 -3.46
C LEU A 204 -13.18 17.27 -2.18
N VAL A 205 -11.97 17.82 -2.15
CA VAL A 205 -11.38 18.47 -0.98
C VAL A 205 -11.44 19.98 -1.18
N GLU A 206 -12.31 20.67 -0.45
CA GLU A 206 -12.48 22.12 -0.61
C GLU A 206 -11.19 22.91 -0.32
N GLN A 207 -10.40 22.48 0.68
CA GLN A 207 -9.14 23.14 1.01
C GLN A 207 -8.12 23.13 -0.13
N LEU A 208 -8.24 22.22 -1.10
CA LEU A 208 -7.33 22.17 -2.26
C LEU A 208 -7.74 23.13 -3.39
N LYS A 209 -8.96 23.67 -3.38
CA LYS A 209 -9.45 24.54 -4.45
C LYS A 209 -8.74 25.89 -4.48
N ASP A 210 -8.36 26.38 -3.30
CA ASP A 210 -7.67 27.66 -3.14
C ASP A 210 -6.14 27.55 -3.38
N VAL A 211 -5.62 26.33 -3.52
CA VAL A 211 -4.18 26.00 -3.55
C VAL A 211 -3.75 25.48 -4.93
N SER A 212 -4.44 25.90 -6.00
CA SER A 212 -4.42 25.22 -7.31
C SER A 212 -3.04 24.97 -7.96
N SER A 213 -1.98 25.71 -7.60
CA SER A 213 -0.59 25.45 -8.05
C SER A 213 0.17 24.43 -7.21
N ASP A 214 -0.19 24.24 -5.93
CA ASP A 214 0.66 23.57 -4.94
C ASP A 214 0.06 22.24 -4.43
N VAL A 215 -1.00 21.73 -5.07
CA VAL A 215 -1.66 20.47 -4.67
C VAL A 215 -0.69 19.28 -4.61
N ARG A 216 0.28 19.21 -5.54
CA ARG A 216 1.32 18.17 -5.49
C ARG A 216 2.24 18.34 -4.29
N GLU A 217 2.52 19.57 -3.89
CA GLU A 217 3.31 19.85 -2.70
C GLU A 217 2.57 19.40 -1.44
N ILE A 218 1.28 19.70 -1.31
CA ILE A 218 0.42 19.20 -0.21
C ILE A 218 0.40 17.66 -0.17
N ILE A 219 0.23 17.00 -1.31
CA ILE A 219 0.27 15.53 -1.37
C ILE A 219 1.65 15.00 -0.94
N ASN A 220 2.73 15.69 -1.31
CA ASN A 220 4.08 15.34 -0.87
C ASN A 220 4.32 15.62 0.62
N LEU A 221 3.62 16.60 1.22
CA LEU A 221 3.64 16.91 2.66
C LEU A 221 2.90 15.84 3.48
N CYS A 222 1.91 15.17 2.88
CA CYS A 222 1.34 13.93 3.44
C CYS A 222 2.39 12.80 3.55
N GLY A 223 3.64 13.06 3.12
CA GLY A 223 4.79 12.21 3.36
C GLY A 223 4.66 10.87 2.67
N SER A 224 5.23 9.85 3.28
CA SER A 224 5.20 8.49 2.74
C SER A 224 3.89 7.73 3.01
N PHE A 225 2.80 8.43 3.34
CA PHE A 225 1.46 7.84 3.28
C PHE A 225 0.99 7.72 1.83
N LEU A 226 1.25 8.75 1.01
CA LEU A 226 0.75 8.87 -0.35
C LEU A 226 1.89 8.94 -1.37
N THR A 227 1.57 8.55 -2.61
CA THR A 227 2.46 8.70 -3.77
C THR A 227 1.65 9.06 -5.00
N VAL A 228 2.26 9.78 -5.93
CA VAL A 228 1.63 10.18 -7.20
C VAL A 228 2.27 9.40 -8.33
N ARG A 229 1.45 8.72 -9.14
CA ARG A 229 1.85 8.06 -10.39
C ARG A 229 0.89 8.49 -11.48
N GLU A 230 1.41 9.08 -12.56
CA GLU A 230 0.60 9.53 -13.70
C GLU A 230 -0.64 10.36 -13.24
N ASP A 231 -0.39 11.32 -12.35
CA ASP A 231 -1.41 12.22 -11.76
C ASP A 231 -2.52 11.54 -10.96
N THR A 232 -2.32 10.27 -10.60
CA THR A 232 -3.17 9.52 -9.71
C THR A 232 -2.49 9.33 -8.37
N VAL A 233 -3.24 9.60 -7.30
CA VAL A 233 -2.81 9.51 -5.91
C VAL A 233 -3.13 8.11 -5.38
N TYR A 234 -2.10 7.47 -4.82
CA TYR A 234 -2.16 6.14 -4.24
C TYR A 234 -1.65 6.19 -2.81
N PHE A 235 -2.12 5.27 -1.96
CA PHE A 235 -1.37 4.93 -0.76
C PHE A 235 -0.07 4.23 -1.16
N VAL A 236 1.01 4.52 -0.45
CA VAL A 236 2.30 3.83 -0.65
C VAL A 236 2.15 2.33 -0.39
N HIS A 237 1.32 1.96 0.59
CA HIS A 237 1.02 0.59 0.94
C HIS A 237 -0.30 0.50 1.72
N GLN A 238 -0.99 -0.64 1.68
CA GLN A 238 -2.25 -0.83 2.42
C GLN A 238 -2.10 -0.62 3.93
N SER A 239 -0.94 -0.96 4.51
CA SER A 239 -0.64 -0.70 5.94
C SER A 239 -0.72 0.77 6.33
N ALA A 240 -0.44 1.70 5.40
CA ALA A 240 -0.59 3.13 5.65
C ALA A 240 -2.07 3.48 5.81
N LYS A 241 -2.94 2.94 4.96
CA LYS A 241 -4.39 3.11 5.05
C LYS A 241 -4.93 2.47 6.33
N ASP A 242 -4.53 1.24 6.65
CA ASP A 242 -4.94 0.54 7.87
C ASP A 242 -4.55 1.34 9.13
N PHE A 243 -3.33 1.90 9.16
CA PHE A 243 -2.89 2.75 10.26
C PHE A 243 -3.81 3.96 10.50
N LEU A 244 -4.27 4.62 9.42
CA LEU A 244 -5.18 5.77 9.54
C LEU A 244 -6.54 5.37 10.13
N PHE A 245 -7.05 4.17 9.81
CA PHE A 245 -8.33 3.69 10.33
C PHE A 245 -8.25 3.06 11.72
N GLU A 246 -7.15 2.38 12.05
CA GLU A 246 -7.04 1.62 13.30
C GLU A 246 -6.39 2.42 14.43
N LYS A 247 -5.41 3.29 14.10
CA LYS A 247 -4.52 3.90 15.11
C LYS A 247 -4.57 5.42 15.12
N ALA A 248 -4.82 6.05 13.98
CA ALA A 248 -4.95 7.50 13.86
C ALA A 248 -6.38 7.96 13.53
N SER A 249 -7.38 7.13 13.82
CA SER A 249 -8.77 7.39 13.42
C SER A 249 -9.32 8.70 13.99
N HIS A 250 -9.08 8.96 15.27
CA HIS A 250 -9.52 10.20 15.93
C HIS A 250 -8.80 11.45 15.41
N GLU A 251 -7.55 11.30 14.95
CA GLU A 251 -6.80 12.40 14.36
C GLU A 251 -7.30 12.67 12.93
N VAL A 252 -7.39 11.64 12.09
CA VAL A 252 -7.71 11.78 10.66
C VAL A 252 -9.20 12.00 10.43
N PHE A 253 -10.05 11.36 11.23
CA PHE A 253 -11.51 11.37 11.14
C PHE A 253 -12.14 11.83 12.46
N PRO A 254 -12.03 13.12 12.84
CA PRO A 254 -12.54 13.62 14.12
C PRO A 254 -14.05 13.39 14.30
N ASN A 255 -14.82 13.43 13.20
CA ASN A 255 -16.26 13.15 13.18
C ASN A 255 -16.60 11.71 12.70
N GLY A 256 -15.59 10.84 12.56
CA GLY A 256 -15.73 9.50 12.00
C GLY A 256 -15.60 9.46 10.47
N ALA A 257 -15.18 8.30 9.95
CA ALA A 257 -14.97 8.11 8.52
C ALA A 257 -16.27 8.20 7.69
N GLU A 258 -17.41 7.88 8.30
CA GLU A 258 -18.73 7.99 7.67
C GLU A 258 -19.09 9.44 7.30
N ASP A 259 -18.67 10.42 8.12
CA ASP A 259 -18.91 11.83 7.84
C ASP A 259 -18.13 12.30 6.61
N VAL A 260 -16.87 11.86 6.49
CA VAL A 260 -16.03 12.13 5.30
C VAL A 260 -16.61 11.46 4.05
N HIS A 261 -17.03 10.19 4.16
CA HIS A 261 -17.74 9.49 3.09
C HIS A 261 -19.00 10.24 2.64
N ARG A 262 -19.82 10.69 3.60
CA ARG A 262 -21.04 11.48 3.33
C ARG A 262 -20.71 12.81 2.66
N GLY A 263 -19.67 13.51 3.11
CA GLY A 263 -19.19 14.74 2.49
C GLY A 263 -18.82 14.55 1.01
N ILE A 264 -18.00 13.53 0.73
CA ILE A 264 -17.60 13.17 -0.65
C ILE A 264 -18.83 12.84 -1.51
N PHE A 265 -19.77 12.07 -0.97
CA PHE A 265 -21.00 11.72 -1.68
C PHE A 265 -21.82 12.95 -2.05
N LEU A 266 -22.05 13.87 -1.10
CA LEU A 266 -22.81 15.10 -1.34
C LEU A 266 -22.12 16.02 -2.35
N THR A 267 -20.79 16.18 -2.25
CA THR A 267 -20.00 16.98 -3.20
C THR A 267 -20.09 16.39 -4.61
N SER A 268 -19.96 15.07 -4.74
CA SER A 268 -20.08 14.37 -6.02
C SER A 268 -21.48 14.54 -6.63
N LEU A 269 -22.53 14.46 -5.81
CA LEU A 269 -23.91 14.65 -6.24
C LEU A 269 -24.16 16.08 -6.72
N ALA A 270 -23.72 17.08 -5.96
CA ALA A 270 -23.88 18.50 -6.32
C ALA A 270 -23.22 18.83 -7.67
N LYS A 271 -22.04 18.23 -7.95
CA LYS A 271 -21.34 18.40 -9.22
C LYS A 271 -22.08 17.75 -10.39
N ARG A 272 -22.68 16.57 -10.18
CA ARG A 272 -23.52 15.93 -11.20
C ARG A 272 -24.74 16.78 -11.59
N TYR A 273 -25.32 17.52 -10.64
CA TYR A 273 -26.47 18.41 -10.92
C TYR A 273 -26.09 19.77 -11.49
N ARG A 274 -24.87 20.29 -11.27
CA ARG A 274 -24.38 21.53 -11.91
C ARG A 274 -23.91 21.35 -13.36
N GLY A 275 -23.73 20.11 -13.81
CA GLY A 275 -23.36 19.78 -15.19
C GLY A 275 -24.54 19.54 -16.14
N ARG A 276 -25.76 19.95 -15.76
CA ARG A 276 -26.95 19.98 -16.62
C ARG A 276 -27.41 21.39 -16.87
#